data_AF-A0A1J5R422-F1
#
_entry.id   AF-A0A1J5R422-F1
#
_cell.length_a   1.000
_cell.length_b   1.000
_cell.length_c   1.000
_cell.angle_alpha   90.00
_cell.angle_beta   90.00
_cell.angle_gamma   90.00
#
_symmetry.space_group_name_H-M   'P 1'
#
loop_
_entity.id
_entity.type
_entity.pdbx_description
1 polymer ?
#
loop_
_entity_poly.entity_id
_entity_poly.type
_entity_poly.pdbx_seq_one_letter_code
_entity_poly.pdbx_strand_id
1 'polypeptide(L)'
;MLDDPRVQHAIDWITTYQRFDDGDADAPTGWPYDRFEICWGRQTCHMGAVKALKALAAIPPERRSPEVERTLADGAEFLLRHHVHKRSHDLATIAKPGWLRLGFPLMYQSDVLEILGILTSVGYHDERMQEALEIVARKADAHGRWTLESTFNDRFLVPIEVKGEPSRWITLRALQVLTAA
;
A
#
# COMPACT_ATOMS: atom_id res chain seq x y z
N MET A 1 -6.30 22.65 -0.48
CA MET A 1 -6.72 21.43 -1.19
C MET A 1 -7.44 20.47 -0.25
N LEU A 2 -6.92 20.19 0.95
CA LEU A 2 -7.60 19.33 1.92
C LEU A 2 -8.98 19.87 2.35
N ASP A 3 -9.13 21.18 2.48
CA ASP A 3 -10.41 21.83 2.85
C ASP A 3 -11.43 21.91 1.70
N ASP A 4 -11.11 21.37 0.52
CA ASP A 4 -12.07 21.30 -0.59
C ASP A 4 -13.20 20.32 -0.21
N PRO A 5 -14.48 20.71 -0.30
CA PRO A 5 -15.60 19.85 0.07
C PRO A 5 -15.62 18.50 -0.66
N ARG A 6 -15.10 18.45 -1.89
CA ARG A 6 -15.02 17.20 -2.67
C ARG A 6 -13.97 16.25 -2.11
N VAL A 7 -12.87 16.78 -1.59
CA VAL A 7 -11.81 16.00 -0.95
C VAL A 7 -12.31 15.49 0.40
N GLN A 8 -12.97 16.34 1.19
CA GLN A 8 -13.59 15.92 2.46
C GLN A 8 -14.61 14.81 2.24
N HIS A 9 -15.50 14.96 1.25
CA HIS A 9 -16.47 13.91 0.92
C HIS A 9 -15.81 12.58 0.51
N ALA A 10 -14.66 12.63 -0.19
CA ALA A 10 -13.93 11.42 -0.55
C ALA A 10 -13.27 10.76 0.69
N ILE A 11 -12.74 11.56 1.63
CA ILE A 11 -12.20 11.06 2.90
C ILE A 11 -13.31 10.41 3.73
N ASP A 12 -14.45 11.09 3.87
CA ASP A 12 -15.63 10.56 4.58
C ASP A 12 -16.07 9.23 3.97
N TRP A 13 -16.11 9.15 2.64
CA TRP A 13 -16.46 7.92 1.94
C TRP A 13 -15.47 6.78 2.25
N ILE A 14 -14.16 7.05 2.24
CA ILE A 14 -13.15 6.03 2.57
C ILE A 14 -13.33 5.57 4.02
N THR A 15 -13.41 6.50 4.97
CA THR A 15 -13.52 6.16 6.41
C THR A 15 -14.84 5.47 6.78
N THR A 16 -15.89 5.66 5.97
CA THR A 16 -17.20 5.02 6.19
C THR A 16 -17.28 3.63 5.57
N TYR A 17 -16.74 3.44 4.36
CA TYR A 17 -16.99 2.24 3.57
C TYR A 17 -15.79 1.32 3.41
N GLN A 18 -14.55 1.80 3.61
CA GLN A 18 -13.37 0.93 3.49
C GLN A 18 -13.41 -0.17 4.56
N ARG A 19 -13.29 -1.41 4.09
CA ARG A 19 -13.22 -2.62 4.93
C ARG A 19 -11.78 -3.08 5.10
N PHE A 20 -11.54 -3.89 6.14
CA PHE A 20 -10.26 -4.51 6.46
C PHE A 20 -10.42 -5.93 7.01
N ASP A 21 -11.51 -6.62 6.68
CA ASP A 21 -11.71 -8.02 7.02
C ASP A 21 -10.99 -8.97 6.05
N ASP A 22 -10.78 -10.20 6.52
CA ASP A 22 -10.01 -11.23 5.84
C ASP A 22 -10.85 -12.48 5.51
N GLY A 23 -12.16 -12.31 5.38
CA GLY A 23 -13.09 -13.41 5.07
C GLY A 23 -13.45 -14.31 6.24
N ASP A 24 -13.24 -13.82 7.47
CA ASP A 24 -13.64 -14.46 8.74
C ASP A 24 -15.16 -14.48 8.95
N ALA A 25 -15.88 -13.53 8.34
CA ALA A 25 -17.32 -13.36 8.43
C ALA A 25 -17.94 -13.14 7.03
N ASP A 26 -19.27 -13.15 6.98
CA ASP A 26 -19.99 -12.82 5.75
C ASP A 26 -19.72 -11.37 5.32
N ALA A 27 -19.57 -11.16 4.01
CA ALA A 27 -19.41 -9.83 3.46
C ALA A 27 -20.67 -8.98 3.73
N PRO A 28 -20.55 -7.71 4.11
CA PRO A 28 -21.68 -6.78 4.19
C PRO A 28 -22.42 -6.72 2.87
N THR A 29 -23.75 -6.60 2.96
CA THR A 29 -24.65 -6.50 1.82
C THR A 29 -25.17 -5.07 1.65
N GLY A 30 -25.64 -4.74 0.46
CA GLY A 30 -26.12 -3.40 0.11
C GLY A 30 -25.05 -2.54 -0.55
N TRP A 31 -25.44 -1.31 -0.90
CA TRP A 31 -24.52 -0.34 -1.48
C TRP A 31 -23.50 0.14 -0.43
N PRO A 32 -22.18 0.24 -0.76
CA PRO A 32 -21.54 0.02 -2.07
C PRO A 32 -21.00 -1.41 -2.31
N TYR A 33 -21.22 -2.35 -1.39
CA TYR A 33 -20.57 -3.66 -1.35
C TYR A 33 -21.04 -4.63 -2.43
N ASP A 34 -22.31 -4.56 -2.85
CA ASP A 34 -22.88 -5.52 -3.83
C ASP A 34 -22.30 -5.40 -5.25
N ARG A 35 -21.64 -4.28 -5.60
CA ARG A 35 -21.32 -3.96 -7.00
C ARG A 35 -20.00 -4.54 -7.51
N PHE A 36 -18.99 -4.63 -6.66
CA PHE A 36 -17.63 -4.95 -7.08
C PHE A 36 -17.04 -6.08 -6.22
N GLU A 37 -17.43 -7.32 -6.51
CA GLU A 37 -16.97 -8.52 -5.78
C GLU A 37 -15.44 -8.61 -5.69
N ILE A 38 -14.70 -8.18 -6.72
CA ILE A 38 -13.23 -8.15 -6.68
C ILE A 38 -12.65 -7.23 -5.59
N CYS A 39 -13.41 -6.22 -5.16
CA CYS A 39 -13.04 -5.26 -4.13
C CYS A 39 -13.73 -5.54 -2.79
N TRP A 40 -14.99 -5.99 -2.84
CA TRP A 40 -15.93 -6.07 -1.73
C TRP A 40 -16.49 -7.46 -1.48
N GLY A 41 -15.92 -8.48 -2.13
CA GLY A 41 -16.34 -9.86 -1.96
C GLY A 41 -16.07 -10.39 -0.56
N ARG A 42 -15.78 -11.68 -0.48
CA ARG A 42 -15.63 -12.36 0.81
C ARG A 42 -14.58 -11.71 1.72
N GLN A 43 -13.50 -11.20 1.16
CA GLN A 43 -12.42 -10.56 1.92
C GLN A 43 -12.01 -9.24 1.26
N THR A 44 -11.38 -8.37 2.04
CA THR A 44 -10.89 -7.08 1.57
C THR A 44 -9.87 -7.23 0.45
N CYS A 45 -10.08 -6.50 -0.65
CA CYS A 45 -9.06 -6.39 -1.69
C CYS A 45 -7.85 -5.63 -1.17
N HIS A 46 -6.70 -6.31 -1.14
CA HIS A 46 -5.45 -5.73 -0.66
C HIS A 46 -5.04 -4.46 -1.41
N MET A 47 -5.20 -4.43 -2.75
CA MET A 47 -4.85 -3.23 -3.52
C MET A 47 -5.77 -2.06 -3.14
N GLY A 48 -7.06 -2.31 -2.92
CA GLY A 48 -8.01 -1.29 -2.48
C GLY A 48 -7.60 -0.73 -1.11
N ALA A 49 -7.34 -1.61 -0.14
CA ALA A 49 -6.85 -1.23 1.18
C ALA A 49 -5.57 -0.36 1.10
N VAL A 50 -4.56 -0.80 0.34
CA VAL A 50 -3.31 -0.04 0.19
C VAL A 50 -3.55 1.35 -0.40
N LYS A 51 -4.39 1.49 -1.44
CA LYS A 51 -4.66 2.80 -2.05
C LYS A 51 -5.48 3.72 -1.13
N ALA A 52 -6.44 3.17 -0.39
CA ALA A 52 -7.18 3.92 0.62
C ALA A 52 -6.23 4.46 1.70
N LEU A 53 -5.37 3.60 2.25
CA LEU A 53 -4.40 3.98 3.26
C LEU A 53 -3.37 4.98 2.75
N LYS A 54 -2.90 4.83 1.51
CA LYS A 54 -2.01 5.81 0.87
C LYS A 54 -2.63 7.20 0.81
N ALA A 55 -3.92 7.29 0.48
CA ALA A 55 -4.62 8.57 0.41
C ALA A 55 -4.76 9.21 1.80
N LEU A 56 -5.16 8.42 2.80
CA LEU A 56 -5.32 8.90 4.17
C LEU A 56 -3.99 9.27 4.84
N ALA A 57 -2.93 8.49 4.62
CA ALA A 57 -1.61 8.75 5.17
C ALA A 57 -1.00 10.09 4.68
N ALA A 58 -1.44 10.56 3.50
CA ALA A 58 -1.02 11.85 2.95
C ALA A 58 -1.62 13.06 3.69
N ILE A 59 -2.63 12.86 4.55
CA ILE A 59 -3.17 13.91 5.42
C ILE A 59 -2.13 14.16 6.54
N PRO A 60 -1.71 15.42 6.80
CA PRO A 60 -0.78 15.72 7.89
C PRO A 60 -1.32 15.22 9.24
N PRO A 61 -0.49 14.63 10.12
CA PRO A 61 -0.95 14.05 11.39
C PRO A 61 -1.84 14.98 12.23
N GLU A 62 -1.46 16.25 12.35
CA GLU A 62 -2.20 17.29 13.07
C GLU A 62 -3.57 17.64 12.48
N ARG A 63 -3.87 17.12 11.28
CA ARG A 63 -5.09 17.36 10.52
C ARG A 63 -5.95 16.11 10.32
N ARG A 64 -5.55 14.96 10.86
CA ARG A 64 -6.32 13.72 10.76
C ARG A 64 -7.47 13.74 11.76
N SER A 65 -8.67 13.37 11.30
CA SER A 65 -9.81 13.17 12.20
C SER A 65 -9.66 11.84 12.95
N PRO A 66 -10.41 11.64 14.05
CA PRO A 66 -10.45 10.34 14.74
C PRO A 66 -10.85 9.17 13.83
N GLU A 67 -11.72 9.42 12.84
CA GLU A 67 -12.12 8.42 11.85
C GLU A 67 -10.95 8.04 10.96
N VAL A 68 -10.18 9.03 10.47
CA VAL A 68 -8.99 8.79 9.66
C VAL A 68 -7.95 7.99 10.44
N GLU A 69 -7.68 8.37 11.70
CA GLU A 69 -6.72 7.65 12.54
C GLU A 69 -7.14 6.19 12.80
N ARG A 70 -8.42 5.96 13.08
CA ARG A 70 -8.96 4.60 13.23
C ARG A 70 -8.85 3.79 11.94
N THR A 71 -9.23 4.37 10.79
CA THR A 71 -9.11 3.69 9.49
C THR A 71 -7.65 3.39 9.14
N LEU A 72 -6.71 4.28 9.46
CA LEU A 72 -5.28 4.03 9.30
C LEU A 72 -4.81 2.88 10.19
N ALA A 73 -5.24 2.84 11.45
CA ALA A 73 -4.87 1.79 12.38
C ALA A 73 -5.41 0.40 11.97
N ASP A 74 -6.69 0.34 11.60
CA ASP A 74 -7.34 -0.90 11.15
C ASP A 74 -6.67 -1.45 9.88
N GLY A 75 -6.37 -0.56 8.93
CA GLY A 75 -5.70 -0.96 7.70
C GLY A 75 -4.23 -1.29 7.87
N ALA A 76 -3.51 -0.63 8.78
CA ALA A 76 -2.16 -1.01 9.13
C ALA A 76 -2.13 -2.43 9.71
N GLU A 77 -3.02 -2.73 10.67
CA GLU A 77 -3.14 -4.07 11.24
C GLU A 77 -3.50 -5.11 10.17
N PHE A 78 -4.41 -4.79 9.24
CA PHE A 78 -4.70 -5.66 8.10
C PHE A 78 -3.44 -5.96 7.27
N LEU A 79 -2.65 -4.96 6.90
CA LEU A 79 -1.40 -5.17 6.15
C LEU A 79 -0.37 -5.97 6.94
N LEU A 80 -0.32 -5.79 8.27
CA LEU A 80 0.62 -6.49 9.14
C LEU A 80 0.25 -7.96 9.34
N ARG A 81 -1.04 -8.32 9.47
CA ARG A 81 -1.49 -9.74 9.44
C ARG A 81 -1.10 -10.45 8.16
N HIS A 82 -0.99 -9.69 7.08
CA HIS A 82 -0.54 -10.16 5.77
C HIS A 82 0.98 -10.10 5.61
N HIS A 83 1.75 -9.81 6.67
CA HIS A 83 3.21 -9.65 6.63
C HIS A 83 3.64 -8.77 5.45
N VAL A 84 2.91 -7.67 5.25
CA VAL A 84 3.04 -6.67 4.17
C VAL A 84 2.63 -7.20 2.79
N HIS A 85 3.02 -8.42 2.40
CA HIS A 85 2.93 -8.88 1.02
C HIS A 85 2.47 -10.33 0.82
N LYS A 86 2.09 -11.01 1.90
CA LYS A 86 1.70 -12.42 1.96
C LYS A 86 0.21 -12.57 2.23
N ARG A 87 -0.29 -13.81 2.22
CA ARG A 87 -1.65 -14.14 2.66
C ARG A 87 -1.60 -14.49 4.14
N SER A 88 -2.41 -13.84 4.96
CA SER A 88 -2.50 -14.13 6.41
C SER A 88 -2.78 -15.61 6.71
N HIS A 89 -3.65 -16.25 5.93
CA HIS A 89 -4.03 -17.67 6.08
C HIS A 89 -2.99 -18.64 5.52
N ASP A 90 -2.00 -18.15 4.79
CA ASP A 90 -0.87 -18.93 4.26
C ASP A 90 0.34 -18.03 4.01
N LEU A 91 1.16 -17.86 5.05
CA LEU A 91 2.35 -17.02 5.02
C LEU A 91 3.48 -17.56 4.12
N ALA A 92 3.32 -18.74 3.52
CA ALA A 92 4.23 -19.19 2.46
C ALA A 92 3.87 -18.60 1.09
N THR A 93 2.67 -18.02 0.95
CA THR A 93 2.13 -17.54 -0.32
C THR A 93 2.11 -16.01 -0.42
N ILE A 94 2.67 -15.47 -1.51
CA ILE A 94 2.59 -14.04 -1.85
C ILE A 94 1.14 -13.67 -2.21
N ALA A 95 0.63 -12.57 -1.66
CA ALA A 95 -0.75 -12.12 -1.85
C ALA A 95 -1.07 -11.84 -3.33
N LYS A 96 -0.17 -11.15 -4.03
CA LYS A 96 -0.35 -10.77 -5.43
C LYS A 96 0.94 -10.99 -6.25
N PRO A 97 0.83 -11.59 -7.45
CA PRO A 97 1.96 -11.70 -8.36
C PRO A 97 2.54 -10.32 -8.67
N GLY A 98 3.86 -10.18 -8.51
CA GLY A 98 4.59 -8.97 -8.86
C GLY A 98 4.81 -7.96 -7.74
N TRP A 99 4.25 -8.17 -6.55
CA TRP A 99 4.51 -7.27 -5.41
C TRP A 99 5.97 -7.24 -4.95
N LEU A 100 6.77 -8.24 -5.32
CA LEU A 100 8.21 -8.26 -5.08
C LEU A 100 9.06 -7.65 -6.22
N ARG A 101 8.42 -7.11 -7.27
CA ARG A 101 9.11 -6.37 -8.35
C ARG A 101 8.89 -4.88 -8.13
N LEU A 102 9.92 -4.20 -7.63
CA LEU A 102 9.81 -2.78 -7.29
C LEU A 102 9.56 -1.94 -8.53
N GLY A 103 8.58 -1.04 -8.44
CA GLY A 103 8.12 -0.31 -9.60
C GLY A 103 7.82 1.17 -9.38
N PHE A 104 7.93 1.93 -10.46
CA PHE A 104 7.56 3.33 -10.50
C PHE A 104 7.20 3.79 -11.93
N PRO A 105 6.18 4.64 -12.11
CA PRO A 105 5.09 4.91 -11.16
C PRO A 105 4.22 3.69 -10.91
N LEU A 106 3.60 3.65 -9.73
CA LEU A 106 2.55 2.69 -9.42
C LEU A 106 1.19 3.31 -9.76
N MET A 107 0.41 2.65 -10.62
CA MET A 107 -0.98 3.00 -10.92
C MET A 107 -1.93 2.26 -9.96
N TYR A 108 -2.78 1.38 -10.50
CA TYR A 108 -3.70 0.53 -9.73
C TYR A 108 -2.98 -0.61 -8.99
N GLN A 109 -1.79 -1.01 -9.46
CA GLN A 109 -0.96 -1.99 -8.75
C GLN A 109 -0.20 -1.34 -7.59
N SER A 110 0.25 -2.19 -6.68
CA SER A 110 1.15 -1.86 -5.56
C SER A 110 2.34 -2.80 -5.59
N ASP A 111 3.37 -2.46 -4.82
CA ASP A 111 4.48 -3.36 -4.48
C ASP A 111 4.77 -3.28 -2.97
N VAL A 112 5.68 -4.13 -2.51
CA VAL A 112 6.09 -4.20 -1.10
C VAL A 112 6.66 -2.87 -0.59
N LEU A 113 7.32 -2.08 -1.46
CA LEU A 113 7.94 -0.82 -1.07
C LEU A 113 6.90 0.28 -0.84
N GLU A 114 5.83 0.34 -1.62
CA GLU A 114 4.71 1.26 -1.37
C GLU A 114 4.03 0.95 -0.03
N ILE A 115 3.82 -0.33 0.28
CA ILE A 115 3.15 -0.75 1.52
C ILE A 115 4.02 -0.40 2.74
N LEU A 116 5.31 -0.74 2.71
CA LEU A 116 6.25 -0.35 3.77
C LEU A 116 6.35 1.17 3.92
N GLY A 117 6.36 1.91 2.80
CA GLY A 117 6.36 3.37 2.80
C GLY A 117 5.13 3.96 3.50
N ILE A 118 3.95 3.38 3.29
CA ILE A 118 2.74 3.80 3.99
C ILE A 118 2.84 3.51 5.49
N LEU A 119 3.17 2.27 5.87
CA LEU A 119 3.27 1.84 7.27
C LEU A 119 4.27 2.70 8.06
N THR A 120 5.48 2.87 7.54
CA THR A 120 6.52 3.70 8.17
C THR A 120 6.11 5.18 8.23
N SER A 121 5.44 5.72 7.21
CA SER A 121 4.99 7.13 7.22
C SER A 121 3.92 7.43 8.27
N VAL A 122 3.21 6.40 8.75
CA VAL A 122 2.22 6.52 9.83
C VAL A 122 2.73 5.93 11.15
N GLY A 123 4.03 5.67 11.26
CA GLY A 123 4.73 5.39 12.52
C GLY A 123 4.79 3.92 12.94
N TYR A 124 4.50 2.97 12.05
CA TYR A 124 4.56 1.54 12.38
C TYR A 124 5.97 0.98 12.23
N HIS A 125 6.42 0.35 13.32
CA HIS A 125 7.63 -0.49 13.43
C HIS A 125 7.20 -1.80 14.08
N ASP A 126 7.04 -2.86 13.29
CA ASP A 126 6.46 -4.14 13.73
C ASP A 126 7.29 -5.30 13.19
N GLU A 127 7.48 -6.35 13.99
CA GLU A 127 8.26 -7.53 13.60
C GLU A 127 7.73 -8.21 12.34
N ARG A 128 6.42 -8.11 12.07
CA ARG A 128 5.77 -8.66 10.86
C ARG A 128 6.21 -7.97 9.57
N MET A 129 6.88 -6.81 9.67
CA MET A 129 7.47 -6.08 8.54
C MET A 129 8.88 -6.57 8.18
N GLN A 130 9.55 -7.29 9.09
CA GLN A 130 10.99 -7.59 9.00
C GLN A 130 11.37 -8.31 7.70
N GLU A 131 10.62 -9.34 7.32
CA GLU A 131 10.88 -10.08 6.09
C GLU A 131 10.76 -9.19 4.85
N ALA A 132 9.75 -8.32 4.81
CA ALA A 132 9.54 -7.39 3.70
C ALA A 132 10.67 -6.35 3.62
N LEU A 133 11.13 -5.84 4.77
CA LEU A 133 12.28 -4.93 4.87
C LEU A 133 13.56 -5.61 4.36
N GLU A 134 13.82 -6.85 4.75
CA GLU A 134 14.96 -7.62 4.26
C GLU A 134 14.92 -7.86 2.76
N ILE A 135 13.75 -8.15 2.20
CA ILE A 135 13.58 -8.28 0.74
C ILE A 135 13.95 -6.97 0.04
N VAL A 136 13.49 -5.82 0.55
CA VAL A 136 13.86 -4.52 0.00
C VAL A 136 15.36 -4.27 0.14
N ALA A 137 15.94 -4.48 1.33
CA ALA A 137 17.37 -4.25 1.58
C ALA A 137 18.27 -5.08 0.66
N ARG A 138 17.96 -6.36 0.45
CA ARG A 138 18.75 -7.27 -0.40
C ARG A 138 18.71 -6.92 -1.89
N LYS A 139 17.76 -6.06 -2.32
CA LYS A 139 17.66 -5.59 -3.71
C LYS A 139 18.57 -4.39 -4.02
N ALA A 140 19.23 -3.81 -3.03
CA ALA A 140 20.21 -2.75 -3.26
C ALA A 140 21.41 -3.27 -4.06
N ASP A 141 21.87 -2.50 -5.03
CA ASP A 141 23.17 -2.73 -5.68
C ASP A 141 24.34 -2.33 -4.76
N ALA A 142 25.57 -2.60 -5.22
CA ALA A 142 26.80 -2.25 -4.48
C ALA A 142 26.99 -0.73 -4.25
N HIS A 143 26.20 0.11 -4.93
CA HIS A 143 26.21 1.56 -4.78
C HIS A 143 25.00 2.07 -3.96
N GLY A 144 24.19 1.18 -3.38
CA GLY A 144 23.01 1.55 -2.62
C GLY A 144 21.86 2.08 -3.49
N ARG A 145 21.69 1.54 -4.70
CA ARG A 145 20.61 1.91 -5.63
C ARG A 145 19.72 0.71 -5.93
N TRP A 146 18.48 0.97 -6.31
CA TRP A 146 17.49 -0.04 -6.65
C TRP A 146 17.06 0.03 -8.10
N THR A 147 16.91 -1.13 -8.73
CA THR A 147 16.51 -1.26 -10.13
C THR A 147 15.02 -1.03 -10.35
N LEU A 148 14.65 -0.42 -11.49
CA LEU A 148 13.27 -0.36 -11.98
C LEU A 148 12.83 -1.71 -12.56
N GLU A 149 12.29 -2.60 -11.73
CA GLU A 149 11.88 -3.96 -12.15
C GLU A 149 10.51 -3.98 -12.84
N SER A 150 9.62 -3.07 -12.47
CA SER A 150 8.27 -2.94 -13.01
C SER A 150 7.91 -1.50 -13.32
N THR A 151 7.22 -1.25 -14.43
CA THR A 151 6.78 0.09 -14.82
C THR A 151 5.59 0.00 -15.77
N PHE A 152 4.82 1.09 -15.82
CA PHE A 152 3.73 1.31 -16.78
C PHE A 152 4.14 2.29 -17.89
N ASN A 153 5.44 2.39 -18.22
CA ASN A 153 5.93 3.28 -19.28
C ASN A 153 5.23 3.10 -20.63
N ASP A 154 4.69 1.90 -20.91
CA ASP A 154 3.86 1.59 -22.08
C ASP A 154 2.44 2.20 -22.02
N ARG A 155 2.02 2.67 -20.85
CA ARG A 155 0.70 3.30 -20.60
C ARG A 155 0.76 4.79 -20.28
N PHE A 156 1.96 5.36 -20.22
CA PHE A 156 2.18 6.79 -20.00
C PHE A 156 2.54 7.50 -21.30
N LEU A 157 2.23 8.80 -21.39
CA LEU A 157 2.63 9.64 -22.52
C LEU A 157 4.15 9.80 -22.61
N VAL A 158 4.83 9.75 -21.46
CA VAL A 158 6.29 9.88 -21.36
C VAL A 158 6.80 8.77 -20.43
N PRO A 159 7.81 8.00 -20.85
CA PRO A 159 8.41 6.98 -19.99
C PRO A 159 9.15 7.65 -18.83
N ILE A 160 9.00 7.11 -17.63
CA ILE A 160 9.79 7.49 -16.46
C ILE A 160 10.87 6.45 -16.24
N GLU A 161 12.12 6.90 -16.40
CA GLU A 161 13.33 6.07 -16.26
C GLU A 161 13.31 4.82 -17.16
N VAL A 162 14.38 4.02 -17.13
CA VAL A 162 14.53 2.86 -18.01
C VAL A 162 14.35 1.59 -17.18
N LYS A 163 13.44 0.71 -17.63
CA LYS A 163 13.22 -0.58 -16.98
C LYS A 163 14.50 -1.41 -17.02
N GLY A 164 14.89 -1.99 -15.88
CA GLY A 164 16.13 -2.75 -15.74
C GLY A 164 17.34 -1.91 -15.32
N GLU A 165 17.23 -0.58 -15.32
CA GLU A 165 18.29 0.32 -14.84
C GLU A 165 18.03 0.80 -13.40
N PRO A 166 19.06 1.28 -12.68
CA PRO A 166 18.88 1.93 -11.39
C PRO A 166 17.89 3.11 -11.45
N SER A 167 16.90 3.11 -10.56
CA SER A 167 15.84 4.11 -10.46
C SER A 167 16.09 5.07 -9.31
N ARG A 168 16.03 6.38 -9.57
CA ARG A 168 16.15 7.39 -8.51
C ARG A 168 14.92 7.39 -7.60
N TRP A 169 13.74 7.14 -8.16
CA TRP A 169 12.49 7.12 -7.40
C TRP A 169 12.38 5.94 -6.46
N ILE A 170 12.74 4.74 -6.94
CA ILE A 170 12.75 3.54 -6.08
C ILE A 170 13.84 3.67 -5.03
N THR A 171 15.03 4.15 -5.42
CA THR A 171 16.15 4.35 -4.48
C THR A 171 15.77 5.32 -3.35
N LEU A 172 15.19 6.48 -3.67
CA LEU A 172 14.74 7.44 -2.65
C LEU A 172 13.74 6.81 -1.68
N ARG A 173 12.74 6.10 -2.19
CA ARG A 173 11.70 5.47 -1.36
C ARG A 173 12.25 4.33 -0.52
N ALA A 174 13.15 3.51 -1.07
CA ALA A 174 13.81 2.43 -0.34
C ALA A 174 14.64 2.98 0.80
N LEU A 175 15.43 4.04 0.55
CA LEU A 175 16.18 4.72 1.61
C LEU A 175 15.24 5.27 2.69
N GLN A 176 14.17 5.99 2.32
CA GLN A 176 13.20 6.51 3.29
C GLN A 176 12.63 5.41 4.18
N VAL A 177 12.19 4.30 3.59
CA VAL A 177 11.65 3.14 4.32
C VAL A 177 12.71 2.53 5.24
N LEU A 178 13.90 2.22 4.72
CA LEU A 178 14.95 1.52 5.49
C LEU A 178 15.56 2.40 6.58
N THR A 179 15.52 3.73 6.46
CA THR A 179 15.97 4.65 7.51
C THR A 179 14.90 4.96 8.55
N ALA A 180 13.63 4.82 8.18
CA ALA A 180 12.53 5.01 9.10
C ALA A 180 12.31 3.75 9.94
N ALA A 181 12.37 2.57 9.31
CA ALA A 181 12.04 1.27 9.87
C ALA A 181 12.85 0.87 11.11
#